data_AF-A0A1T4XG70-F1
#
_entry.id   AF-A0A1T4XG70-F1
#
_cell.length_a   1.000
_cell.length_b   1.000
_cell.length_c   1.000
_cell.angle_alpha   90.00
_cell.angle_beta   90.00
_cell.angle_gamma   90.00
#
_symmetry.space_group_name_H-M   'P 1'
#
loop_
_entity.id
_entity.type
_entity.pdbx_description
1 polymer ?
#
loop_
_entity_poly.entity_id
_entity_poly.type
_entity_poly.pdbx_seq_one_letter_code
_entity_poly.pdbx_strand_id
1 'polypeptide(L)'
;MGRKRIRFMCTAFRDGFQSVYGARVRTNDFLPAVRAAAEAGIDWFEAGGGARFQALYFYCNEDAFNMMDAFREAAGPDADLQTLARGVNVVGLESQSSDVIDLHAKLFARHGITSIRNFDALNDVDNLDYSGRCIHNHGLRHQISISMMELPPGSKGAHDPDFYEMVLRRILDADIPFDSVCFKDASGTSTPAKVHETIKRARAMLPSETNLHFHTHETAGISIACYLAAIEAGADSVDLSLSPVSGGTCQPDVVTLWHALRGKPYDLGVDIDKILETEEIFRDCMSAYFLPPEATSVEPTLPFSPMPGGALTANTQMLRDNGIMHKYPEIIAAMGEVVRRGGFGTSVTPVSQFYFQQAFNNVMFGPWTRIADGFGKMVLGYFGRTPVPPDPEVVRLAASQLNLEPTDQTPRELNDADPSKGLEAARKRLQAAHIAETEENLFIAATCKEKGIAFLNGRAKLGIRWKKDMQEQPATANRDFGRYQVRINGTAHDVTVQKGRFTVDGVEFDVSVADGPSRSSDTEPRRSAGDSSSGLAVSAPMPGTVVRVDAKVGDSVVKDQPLVVLEAMKMEVEVRSPAAGRLAGLAVDLGGQVAEGDELARVEPMQ
;
A
#
# COMPACT_ATOMS: atom_id res chain seq x y z
N MET A 1 2.23 11.14 -43.72
CA MET A 1 2.96 10.05 -43.03
C MET A 1 2.02 9.50 -41.97
N GLY A 2 1.82 8.19 -41.89
CA GLY A 2 0.99 7.59 -40.82
C GLY A 2 1.61 7.86 -39.44
N ARG A 3 0.78 8.11 -38.43
CA ARG A 3 1.24 8.25 -37.03
C ARG A 3 1.58 6.87 -36.47
N LYS A 4 2.63 6.75 -35.65
CA LYS A 4 2.96 5.52 -34.92
C LYS A 4 1.93 5.36 -33.79
N ARG A 5 1.20 4.25 -33.78
CA ARG A 5 0.30 3.91 -32.68
C ARG A 5 1.12 3.53 -31.43
N ILE A 6 0.83 4.18 -30.31
CA ILE A 6 1.30 3.82 -28.98
C ILE A 6 0.18 3.02 -28.31
N ARG A 7 0.48 1.79 -27.89
CA ARG A 7 -0.49 0.97 -27.17
C ARG A 7 -0.61 1.47 -25.74
N PHE A 8 -1.74 1.21 -25.11
CA PHE A 8 -1.85 1.42 -23.67
C PHE A 8 -2.64 0.30 -23.02
N MET A 9 -2.31 0.01 -21.76
CA MET A 9 -3.13 -0.83 -20.89
C MET A 9 -4.01 0.07 -20.03
N CYS A 10 -5.31 -0.24 -19.94
CA CYS A 10 -6.22 0.44 -19.03
C CYS A 10 -6.04 -0.10 -17.61
N THR A 11 -5.57 0.73 -16.67
CA THR A 11 -5.31 0.37 -15.27
C THR A 11 -6.43 0.76 -14.31
N ALA A 12 -7.50 1.40 -14.80
CA ALA A 12 -8.59 1.92 -13.99
C ALA A 12 -9.17 0.89 -13.01
N PHE A 13 -9.38 -0.33 -13.50
CA PHE A 13 -10.06 -1.41 -12.76
C PHE A 13 -9.14 -2.25 -11.86
N ARG A 14 -7.85 -1.87 -11.73
CA ARG A 14 -6.89 -2.51 -10.81
C ARG A 14 -6.06 -1.47 -10.08
N ASP A 15 -5.11 -0.82 -10.76
CA ASP A 15 -4.21 0.15 -10.12
C ASP A 15 -4.90 1.47 -9.77
N GLY A 16 -5.86 1.90 -10.59
CA GLY A 16 -6.73 3.04 -10.29
C GLY A 16 -7.48 2.80 -8.96
N PHE A 17 -8.20 1.67 -8.86
CA PHE A 17 -8.84 1.27 -7.61
C PHE A 17 -7.89 1.10 -6.44
N GLN A 18 -6.70 0.54 -6.65
CA GLN A 18 -5.70 0.38 -5.60
C GLN A 18 -5.23 1.74 -5.06
N SER A 19 -5.02 2.70 -5.95
CA SER A 19 -4.50 4.03 -5.60
C SER A 19 -5.54 4.91 -4.92
N VAL A 20 -6.81 4.85 -5.36
CA VAL A 20 -7.90 5.67 -4.82
C VAL A 20 -8.64 5.01 -3.67
N TYR A 21 -9.13 3.78 -3.88
CA TYR A 21 -10.06 3.10 -2.97
C TYR A 21 -9.38 2.01 -2.13
N GLY A 22 -8.05 1.87 -2.20
CA GLY A 22 -7.34 0.77 -1.56
C GLY A 22 -7.75 -0.61 -2.10
N ALA A 23 -8.16 -0.65 -3.37
CA ALA A 23 -8.70 -1.80 -4.11
C ALA A 23 -10.06 -2.34 -3.59
N ARG A 24 -10.76 -1.59 -2.75
CA ARG A 24 -12.01 -1.99 -2.09
C ARG A 24 -13.25 -1.62 -2.90
N VAL A 25 -13.32 -2.10 -4.14
CA VAL A 25 -14.47 -1.91 -5.04
C VAL A 25 -15.15 -3.24 -5.29
N ARG A 26 -16.48 -3.29 -5.25
CA ARG A 26 -17.23 -4.51 -5.55
C ARG A 26 -17.23 -4.80 -7.04
N THR A 27 -17.16 -6.08 -7.37
CA THR A 27 -17.08 -6.56 -8.75
C THR A 27 -18.24 -6.03 -9.58
N ASN A 28 -19.48 -6.26 -9.15
CA ASN A 28 -20.66 -5.87 -9.91
C ASN A 28 -20.81 -4.35 -10.11
N ASP A 29 -20.19 -3.53 -9.25
CA ASP A 29 -20.34 -2.08 -9.32
C ASP A 29 -19.55 -1.48 -10.49
N PHE A 30 -18.47 -2.11 -10.96
CA PHE A 30 -17.64 -1.56 -12.05
C PHE A 30 -17.71 -2.32 -13.38
N LEU A 31 -18.31 -3.53 -13.43
CA LEU A 31 -18.43 -4.28 -14.69
C LEU A 31 -19.15 -3.51 -15.82
N PRO A 32 -20.15 -2.64 -15.58
CA PRO A 32 -20.72 -1.81 -16.64
C PRO A 32 -19.68 -0.90 -17.31
N ALA A 33 -18.76 -0.33 -16.52
CA ALA A 33 -17.67 0.49 -17.03
C ALA A 33 -16.62 -0.32 -17.82
N VAL A 34 -16.38 -1.58 -17.44
CA VAL A 34 -15.51 -2.49 -18.22
C VAL A 34 -16.11 -2.77 -19.59
N ARG A 35 -17.43 -3.06 -19.66
CA ARG A 35 -18.14 -3.27 -20.93
C ARG A 35 -18.09 -2.02 -21.82
N ALA A 36 -18.36 -0.85 -21.25
CA ALA A 36 -18.27 0.42 -21.97
C ALA A 36 -16.85 0.69 -22.51
N ALA A 37 -15.81 0.43 -21.70
CA ALA A 37 -14.42 0.57 -22.13
C ALA A 37 -14.06 -0.38 -23.29
N ALA A 38 -14.52 -1.63 -23.25
CA ALA A 38 -14.33 -2.58 -24.33
C ALA A 38 -15.05 -2.15 -25.62
N GLU A 39 -16.29 -1.68 -25.53
CA GLU A 39 -17.07 -1.13 -26.65
C GLU A 39 -16.46 0.16 -27.24
N ALA A 40 -15.76 0.94 -26.41
CA ALA A 40 -14.96 2.09 -26.83
C ALA A 40 -13.66 1.70 -27.55
N GLY A 41 -13.32 0.41 -27.61
CA GLY A 41 -12.16 -0.12 -28.34
C GLY A 41 -10.91 -0.31 -27.49
N ILE A 42 -11.01 -0.27 -26.15
CA ILE A 42 -9.93 -0.70 -25.27
C ILE A 42 -9.90 -2.23 -25.24
N ASP A 43 -8.79 -2.83 -25.64
CA ASP A 43 -8.61 -4.28 -25.72
C ASP A 43 -7.61 -4.83 -24.68
N TRP A 44 -6.89 -3.96 -23.97
CA TRP A 44 -5.87 -4.35 -22.99
C TRP A 44 -6.16 -3.75 -21.63
N PHE A 45 -6.45 -4.61 -20.66
CA PHE A 45 -6.86 -4.23 -19.32
C PHE A 45 -5.94 -4.82 -18.26
N GLU A 46 -5.71 -4.06 -17.21
CA GLU A 46 -5.23 -4.61 -15.97
C GLU A 46 -6.42 -5.08 -15.12
N ALA A 47 -6.56 -6.39 -14.96
CA ALA A 47 -7.80 -7.04 -14.55
C ALA A 47 -7.70 -7.77 -13.20
N GLY A 48 -6.60 -7.60 -12.45
CA GLY A 48 -6.45 -8.26 -11.15
C GLY A 48 -5.01 -8.34 -10.64
N GLY A 49 -4.76 -9.27 -9.72
CA GLY A 49 -3.49 -9.36 -9.01
C GLY A 49 -3.27 -8.18 -8.06
N GLY A 50 -2.01 -7.86 -7.74
CA GLY A 50 -1.65 -6.79 -6.81
C GLY A 50 -2.42 -6.90 -5.48
N ALA A 51 -2.85 -5.75 -4.93
CA ALA A 51 -3.70 -5.75 -3.74
C ALA A 51 -5.15 -6.15 -4.03
N ARG A 52 -5.58 -6.14 -5.31
CA ARG A 52 -6.96 -6.43 -5.71
C ARG A 52 -7.37 -7.85 -5.37
N PHE A 53 -6.46 -8.81 -5.54
CA PHE A 53 -6.68 -10.21 -5.15
C PHE A 53 -7.09 -10.33 -3.67
N GLN A 54 -6.30 -9.72 -2.78
CA GLN A 54 -6.52 -9.82 -1.33
C GLN A 54 -7.69 -8.95 -0.86
N ALA A 55 -7.87 -7.76 -1.45
CA ALA A 55 -8.92 -6.83 -1.04
C ALA A 55 -10.32 -7.44 -1.20
N LEU A 56 -10.52 -8.30 -2.20
CA LEU A 56 -11.76 -9.03 -2.43
C LEU A 56 -12.15 -9.89 -1.22
N TYR A 57 -11.22 -10.71 -0.75
CA TYR A 57 -11.43 -11.56 0.42
C TYR A 57 -11.46 -10.77 1.73
N PHE A 58 -10.64 -9.72 1.86
CA PHE A 58 -10.45 -9.02 3.13
C PHE A 58 -11.51 -7.96 3.41
N TYR A 59 -12.06 -7.35 2.35
CA TYR A 59 -12.84 -6.11 2.47
C TYR A 59 -14.11 -6.10 1.62
N CYS A 60 -14.18 -6.87 0.52
CA CYS A 60 -15.36 -6.88 -0.35
C CYS A 60 -16.29 -8.08 -0.06
N ASN A 61 -15.77 -9.12 0.62
CA ASN A 61 -16.44 -10.40 0.80
C ASN A 61 -16.84 -11.03 -0.55
N GLU A 62 -15.90 -11.01 -1.49
CA GLU A 62 -16.05 -11.51 -2.86
C GLU A 62 -14.87 -12.43 -3.19
N ASP A 63 -15.07 -13.35 -4.14
CA ASP A 63 -14.01 -14.24 -4.62
C ASP A 63 -13.23 -13.61 -5.77
N ALA A 64 -11.90 -13.60 -5.69
CA ALA A 64 -11.04 -13.06 -6.72
C ALA A 64 -11.05 -13.85 -8.03
N PHE A 65 -11.26 -15.16 -7.98
CA PHE A 65 -11.36 -15.99 -9.17
C PHE A 65 -12.67 -15.75 -9.93
N ASN A 66 -13.79 -15.69 -9.19
CA ASN A 66 -15.08 -15.30 -9.78
C ASN A 66 -15.04 -13.89 -10.38
N MET A 67 -14.29 -12.96 -9.76
CA MET A 67 -14.08 -11.62 -10.30
C MET A 67 -13.31 -11.65 -11.62
N MET A 68 -12.26 -12.48 -11.75
CA MET A 68 -11.53 -12.64 -13.01
C MET A 68 -12.42 -13.19 -14.12
N ASP A 69 -13.23 -14.22 -13.83
CA ASP A 69 -14.17 -14.80 -14.79
C ASP A 69 -15.22 -13.77 -15.24
N ALA A 70 -15.78 -13.02 -14.31
CA ALA A 70 -16.74 -11.94 -14.62
C ALA A 70 -16.10 -10.78 -15.40
N PHE A 71 -14.84 -10.46 -15.12
CA PHE A 71 -14.07 -9.46 -15.86
C PHE A 71 -13.85 -9.92 -17.31
N ARG A 72 -13.44 -11.18 -17.51
CA ARG A 72 -13.27 -11.79 -18.84
C ARG A 72 -14.58 -11.77 -19.63
N GLU A 73 -15.71 -12.07 -19.00
CA GLU A 73 -17.01 -11.98 -19.65
C GLU A 73 -17.37 -10.54 -20.05
N ALA A 74 -17.08 -9.56 -19.19
CA ALA A 74 -17.37 -8.16 -19.44
C ALA A 74 -16.46 -7.52 -20.50
N ALA A 75 -15.16 -7.82 -20.48
CA ALA A 75 -14.19 -7.28 -21.42
C ALA A 75 -14.22 -7.99 -22.79
N GLY A 76 -14.70 -9.23 -22.82
CA GLY A 76 -14.80 -10.05 -24.03
C GLY A 76 -13.72 -11.14 -24.14
N PRO A 77 -13.95 -12.14 -24.99
CA PRO A 77 -13.11 -13.34 -25.09
C PRO A 77 -11.69 -13.03 -25.58
N ASP A 78 -11.52 -12.00 -26.41
CA ASP A 78 -10.24 -11.66 -27.04
C ASP A 78 -9.44 -10.58 -26.28
N ALA A 79 -9.97 -10.05 -25.17
CA ALA A 79 -9.29 -9.02 -24.41
C ALA A 79 -7.93 -9.51 -23.85
N ASP A 80 -6.91 -8.67 -23.91
CA ASP A 80 -5.65 -8.91 -23.22
C ASP A 80 -5.85 -8.55 -21.75
N LEU A 81 -5.96 -9.55 -20.89
CA LEU A 81 -6.12 -9.35 -19.45
C LEU A 81 -4.78 -9.56 -18.77
N GLN A 82 -4.27 -8.51 -18.14
CA GLN A 82 -3.02 -8.54 -17.42
C GLN A 82 -3.25 -8.43 -15.91
N THR A 83 -2.46 -9.16 -15.13
CA THR A 83 -2.41 -9.00 -13.67
C THR A 83 -1.01 -8.60 -13.20
N LEU A 84 -0.92 -8.08 -11.99
CA LEU A 84 0.35 -7.74 -11.34
C LEU A 84 0.74 -8.80 -10.31
N ALA A 85 1.96 -9.36 -10.45
CA ALA A 85 2.58 -10.28 -9.51
C ALA A 85 3.92 -9.74 -8.99
N ARG A 86 4.26 -10.12 -7.76
CA ARG A 86 5.46 -9.69 -7.03
C ARG A 86 6.49 -10.81 -6.91
N GLY A 87 7.09 -11.26 -8.00
CA GLY A 87 8.14 -12.30 -7.97
C GLY A 87 7.73 -13.49 -7.10
N VAL A 88 8.58 -13.81 -6.12
CA VAL A 88 8.35 -14.86 -5.11
C VAL A 88 7.14 -14.63 -4.18
N ASN A 89 6.62 -13.42 -4.06
CA ASN A 89 5.40 -13.14 -3.28
C ASN A 89 4.12 -13.39 -4.07
N VAL A 90 4.18 -13.46 -5.40
CA VAL A 90 3.01 -13.50 -6.29
C VAL A 90 1.97 -12.43 -5.90
N VAL A 91 0.81 -12.83 -5.39
CA VAL A 91 -0.24 -11.94 -4.86
C VAL A 91 -0.34 -11.94 -3.33
N GLY A 92 0.52 -12.68 -2.62
CA GLY A 92 0.58 -12.78 -1.15
C GLY A 92 1.25 -11.59 -0.46
N LEU A 93 0.96 -11.37 0.84
CA LEU A 93 1.62 -10.29 1.62
C LEU A 93 3.09 -10.63 1.96
N GLU A 94 3.42 -11.92 1.97
CA GLU A 94 4.76 -12.46 2.21
C GLU A 94 5.22 -13.28 1.01
N SER A 95 6.52 -13.58 0.96
CA SER A 95 7.09 -14.48 -0.03
C SER A 95 6.51 -15.89 0.14
N GLN A 96 6.26 -16.57 -0.98
CA GLN A 96 5.61 -17.87 -1.07
C GLN A 96 6.62 -18.98 -1.40
N SER A 97 6.26 -20.22 -1.10
CA SER A 97 6.99 -21.43 -1.49
C SER A 97 6.75 -21.76 -2.97
N SER A 98 7.61 -22.60 -3.52
CA SER A 98 7.64 -22.99 -4.92
C SER A 98 6.32 -23.61 -5.41
N ASP A 99 5.65 -24.40 -4.57
CA ASP A 99 4.36 -25.03 -4.87
C ASP A 99 3.20 -24.02 -4.98
N VAL A 100 3.20 -22.97 -4.15
CA VAL A 100 2.23 -21.88 -4.20
C VAL A 100 2.49 -20.94 -5.38
N ILE A 101 3.77 -20.67 -5.69
CA ILE A 101 4.15 -19.85 -6.86
C ILE A 101 3.71 -20.51 -8.17
N ASP A 102 3.89 -21.83 -8.30
CA ASP A 102 3.42 -22.57 -9.47
C ASP A 102 1.88 -22.56 -9.56
N LEU A 103 1.20 -22.80 -8.43
CA LEU A 103 -0.26 -22.81 -8.37
C LEU A 103 -0.88 -21.45 -8.75
N HIS A 104 -0.21 -20.33 -8.42
CA HIS A 104 -0.62 -19.00 -8.85
C HIS A 104 -0.74 -18.90 -10.38
N ALA A 105 0.32 -19.25 -11.11
CA ALA A 105 0.33 -19.17 -12.56
C ALA A 105 -0.74 -20.11 -13.18
N LYS A 106 -0.85 -21.33 -12.65
CA LYS A 106 -1.87 -22.31 -13.07
C LYS A 106 -3.29 -21.78 -12.92
N LEU A 107 -3.63 -21.22 -11.76
CA LEU A 107 -4.98 -20.71 -11.48
C LEU A 107 -5.28 -19.47 -12.33
N PHE A 108 -4.33 -18.55 -12.45
CA PHE A 108 -4.57 -17.33 -13.24
C PHE A 108 -4.77 -17.65 -14.73
N ALA A 109 -4.02 -18.62 -15.28
CA ALA A 109 -4.26 -19.14 -16.62
C ALA A 109 -5.66 -19.75 -16.77
N ARG A 110 -6.11 -20.53 -15.76
CA ARG A 110 -7.45 -21.14 -15.75
C ARG A 110 -8.57 -20.09 -15.79
N HIS A 111 -8.42 -19.00 -15.04
CA HIS A 111 -9.41 -17.91 -14.96
C HIS A 111 -9.22 -16.84 -16.04
N GLY A 112 -8.64 -17.22 -17.18
CA GLY A 112 -8.62 -16.41 -18.39
C GLY A 112 -7.71 -15.19 -18.35
N ILE A 113 -6.74 -15.13 -17.43
CA ILE A 113 -5.67 -14.12 -17.52
C ILE A 113 -4.79 -14.43 -18.73
N THR A 114 -4.38 -13.40 -19.47
CA THR A 114 -3.54 -13.53 -20.67
C THR A 114 -2.08 -13.32 -20.35
N SER A 115 -1.80 -12.32 -19.50
CA SER A 115 -0.44 -11.83 -19.24
C SER A 115 -0.24 -11.59 -17.74
N ILE A 116 0.98 -11.78 -17.23
CA ILE A 116 1.36 -11.42 -15.86
C ILE A 116 2.56 -10.49 -15.90
N ARG A 117 2.37 -9.26 -15.38
CA ARG A 117 3.48 -8.33 -15.08
C ARG A 117 4.11 -8.75 -13.77
N ASN A 118 5.37 -9.16 -13.82
CA ASN A 118 6.11 -9.72 -12.70
C ASN A 118 7.27 -8.81 -12.31
N PHE A 119 7.26 -8.30 -11.08
CA PHE A 119 8.29 -7.40 -10.58
C PHE A 119 8.83 -7.85 -9.22
N ASP A 120 10.04 -7.40 -8.90
CA ASP A 120 10.61 -7.48 -7.56
C ASP A 120 10.88 -6.07 -7.04
N ALA A 121 10.61 -5.83 -5.75
CA ALA A 121 10.76 -4.50 -5.16
C ALA A 121 12.23 -4.11 -4.96
N LEU A 122 13.11 -5.10 -4.80
CA LEU A 122 14.56 -4.90 -4.66
C LEU A 122 15.29 -4.95 -6.01
N ASN A 123 14.57 -5.25 -7.10
CA ASN A 123 15.13 -5.59 -8.41
C ASN A 123 16.13 -6.76 -8.32
N ASP A 124 15.91 -7.71 -7.39
CA ASP A 124 16.70 -8.93 -7.33
C ASP A 124 16.15 -9.95 -8.35
N VAL A 125 16.95 -10.21 -9.38
CA VAL A 125 16.56 -11.08 -10.51
C VAL A 125 16.27 -12.52 -10.06
N ASP A 126 16.91 -12.98 -8.97
CA ASP A 126 16.70 -14.32 -8.44
C ASP A 126 15.25 -14.52 -7.94
N ASN A 127 14.60 -13.43 -7.47
CA ASN A 127 13.19 -13.45 -7.06
C ASN A 127 12.22 -13.51 -8.26
N LEU A 128 12.69 -13.26 -9.47
CA LEU A 128 11.90 -13.26 -10.70
C LEU A 128 12.01 -14.56 -11.50
N ASP A 129 13.12 -15.30 -11.34
CA ASP A 129 13.42 -16.47 -12.17
C ASP A 129 12.34 -17.55 -12.08
N TYR A 130 12.12 -18.10 -10.89
CA TYR A 130 11.18 -19.22 -10.73
C TYR A 130 9.74 -18.82 -11.06
N SER A 131 9.30 -17.64 -10.60
CA SER A 131 7.95 -17.14 -10.89
C SER A 131 7.75 -16.87 -12.39
N GLY A 132 8.74 -16.30 -13.07
CA GLY A 132 8.73 -16.09 -14.52
C GLY A 132 8.63 -17.39 -15.30
N ARG A 133 9.39 -18.42 -14.91
CA ARG A 133 9.30 -19.75 -15.52
C ARG A 133 7.93 -20.40 -15.30
N CYS A 134 7.35 -20.31 -14.10
CA CYS A 134 5.99 -20.79 -13.86
C CYS A 134 4.95 -20.09 -14.74
N ILE A 135 5.03 -18.77 -14.90
CA ILE A 135 4.13 -18.01 -15.79
C ILE A 135 4.22 -18.57 -17.21
N HIS A 136 5.43 -18.69 -17.76
CA HIS A 136 5.66 -19.25 -19.09
C HIS A 136 5.15 -20.70 -19.23
N ASN A 137 5.46 -21.57 -18.26
CA ASN A 137 5.11 -22.98 -18.30
C ASN A 137 3.60 -23.24 -18.30
N HIS A 138 2.80 -22.35 -17.69
CA HIS A 138 1.34 -22.42 -17.72
C HIS A 138 0.71 -21.67 -18.91
N GLY A 139 1.51 -21.28 -19.90
CA GLY A 139 1.05 -20.71 -21.18
C GLY A 139 0.64 -19.24 -21.12
N LEU A 140 0.96 -18.53 -20.04
CA LEU A 140 0.73 -17.10 -19.89
C LEU A 140 1.89 -16.31 -20.50
N ARG A 141 1.58 -15.10 -20.99
CA ARG A 141 2.64 -14.16 -21.37
C ARG A 141 3.29 -13.55 -20.14
N HIS A 142 4.61 -13.60 -20.08
CA HIS A 142 5.39 -13.01 -18.99
C HIS A 142 5.88 -11.61 -19.38
N GLN A 143 5.43 -10.59 -18.66
CA GLN A 143 6.00 -9.25 -18.73
C GLN A 143 6.93 -9.05 -17.54
N ILE A 144 8.24 -9.15 -17.77
CA ILE A 144 9.23 -8.92 -16.73
C ILE A 144 9.36 -7.42 -16.47
N SER A 145 9.40 -7.02 -15.21
CA SER A 145 9.31 -5.61 -14.82
C SER A 145 10.49 -5.17 -13.95
N ILE A 146 11.15 -4.09 -14.36
CA ILE A 146 12.19 -3.40 -13.60
C ILE A 146 11.55 -2.22 -12.87
N SER A 147 11.56 -2.27 -11.54
CA SER A 147 10.95 -1.25 -10.69
C SER A 147 11.83 0.00 -10.66
N MET A 148 11.23 1.17 -10.91
CA MET A 148 11.90 2.47 -10.95
C MET A 148 11.41 3.39 -9.83
N MET A 149 12.28 4.32 -9.43
CA MET A 149 11.94 5.50 -8.64
C MET A 149 13.05 6.56 -8.77
N GLU A 150 12.82 7.73 -8.22
CA GLU A 150 13.85 8.70 -7.88
C GLU A 150 14.31 8.50 -6.43
N LEU A 151 15.62 8.66 -6.19
CA LEU A 151 16.15 8.62 -4.84
C LEU A 151 15.95 9.99 -4.16
N PRO A 152 15.88 10.03 -2.81
CA PRO A 152 15.93 11.28 -2.08
C PRO A 152 17.14 12.13 -2.53
N PRO A 153 17.00 13.45 -2.72
CA PRO A 153 18.09 14.30 -3.18
C PRO A 153 19.39 14.10 -2.38
N GLY A 154 20.51 14.09 -3.11
CA GLY A 154 21.85 13.84 -2.57
C GLY A 154 22.24 12.36 -2.46
N SER A 155 21.31 11.43 -2.67
CA SER A 155 21.59 9.98 -2.66
C SER A 155 22.13 9.50 -4.01
N LYS A 156 23.00 8.48 -4.00
CA LYS A 156 23.63 7.89 -5.20
C LYS A 156 23.86 6.39 -4.98
N GLY A 157 24.05 5.64 -6.06
CA GLY A 157 24.47 4.23 -6.02
C GLY A 157 23.45 3.23 -6.56
N ALA A 158 22.20 3.67 -6.77
CA ALA A 158 21.15 2.90 -7.42
C ALA A 158 20.18 3.83 -8.14
N HIS A 159 19.27 3.26 -8.94
CA HIS A 159 18.17 3.96 -9.60
C HIS A 159 18.58 5.06 -10.61
N ASP A 160 19.80 5.03 -11.13
CA ASP A 160 20.20 5.78 -12.33
C ASP A 160 20.11 4.89 -13.60
N PRO A 161 20.30 5.44 -14.81
CA PRO A 161 20.24 4.63 -16.03
C PRO A 161 21.25 3.47 -16.05
N ASP A 162 22.43 3.62 -15.44
CA ASP A 162 23.46 2.58 -15.38
C ASP A 162 22.98 1.39 -14.51
N PHE A 163 22.35 1.67 -13.38
CA PHE A 163 21.72 0.67 -12.52
C PHE A 163 20.64 -0.12 -13.27
N TYR A 164 19.72 0.55 -13.97
CA TYR A 164 18.66 -0.15 -14.70
C TYR A 164 19.18 -0.96 -15.90
N GLU A 165 20.22 -0.46 -16.57
CA GLU A 165 20.92 -1.21 -17.62
C GLU A 165 21.55 -2.49 -17.04
N MET A 166 22.22 -2.39 -15.89
CA MET A 166 22.78 -3.56 -15.18
C MET A 166 21.70 -4.58 -14.80
N VAL A 167 20.56 -4.14 -14.26
CA VAL A 167 19.44 -5.04 -13.92
C VAL A 167 18.92 -5.74 -15.18
N LEU A 168 18.75 -5.01 -16.29
CA LEU A 168 18.31 -5.60 -17.55
C LEU A 168 19.33 -6.61 -18.08
N ARG A 169 20.64 -6.35 -18.00
CA ARG A 169 21.68 -7.32 -18.35
C ARG A 169 21.54 -8.60 -17.54
N ARG A 170 21.39 -8.49 -16.21
CA ARG A 170 21.19 -9.65 -15.33
C ARG A 170 19.94 -10.45 -15.71
N ILE A 171 18.85 -9.80 -16.10
CA ILE A 171 17.63 -10.48 -16.58
C ILE A 171 17.91 -11.27 -17.85
N LEU A 172 18.62 -10.67 -18.82
CA LEU A 172 18.99 -11.34 -20.07
C LEU A 172 19.95 -12.50 -19.83
N ASP A 173 20.94 -12.33 -18.94
CA ASP A 173 21.92 -13.36 -18.58
C ASP A 173 21.28 -14.53 -17.82
N ALA A 174 20.21 -14.29 -17.06
CA ALA A 174 19.48 -15.33 -16.33
C ALA A 174 18.59 -16.21 -17.23
N ASP A 175 18.42 -15.84 -18.51
CA ASP A 175 17.61 -16.58 -19.49
C ASP A 175 16.20 -16.90 -18.95
N ILE A 176 15.58 -15.89 -18.34
CA ILE A 176 14.20 -15.96 -17.87
C ILE A 176 13.29 -15.77 -19.09
N PRO A 177 12.38 -16.70 -19.42
CA PRO A 177 11.47 -16.51 -20.54
C PRO A 177 10.56 -15.30 -20.30
N PHE A 178 10.52 -14.34 -21.22
CA PHE A 178 9.59 -13.20 -21.19
C PHE A 178 9.15 -12.78 -22.60
N ASP A 179 7.96 -12.20 -22.69
CA ASP A 179 7.36 -11.69 -23.92
C ASP A 179 7.50 -10.17 -24.07
N SER A 180 7.64 -9.47 -22.93
CA SER A 180 7.77 -8.02 -22.89
C SER A 180 8.51 -7.54 -21.65
N VAL A 181 9.02 -6.30 -21.71
CA VAL A 181 9.74 -5.66 -20.60
C VAL A 181 9.02 -4.40 -20.18
N CYS A 182 8.74 -4.27 -18.88
CA CYS A 182 8.16 -3.08 -18.28
C CYS A 182 9.18 -2.35 -17.40
N PHE A 183 9.24 -1.03 -17.51
CA PHE A 183 9.90 -0.14 -16.56
C PHE A 183 8.83 0.53 -15.71
N LYS A 184 8.81 0.23 -14.41
CA LYS A 184 7.68 0.52 -13.51
C LYS A 184 8.03 1.55 -12.44
N ASP A 185 7.73 2.81 -12.69
CA ASP A 185 7.85 3.92 -11.73
C ASP A 185 6.64 4.00 -10.80
N ALA A 186 6.60 3.13 -9.78
CA ALA A 186 5.43 2.96 -8.90
C ALA A 186 5.12 4.17 -8.00
N SER A 187 6.09 5.07 -7.79
CA SER A 187 5.90 6.28 -7.01
C SER A 187 5.64 7.51 -7.86
N GLY A 188 5.82 7.44 -9.19
CA GLY A 188 5.66 8.60 -10.06
C GLY A 188 6.75 9.66 -9.86
N THR A 189 7.93 9.25 -9.40
CA THR A 189 8.99 10.19 -8.98
C THR A 189 10.12 10.31 -10.00
N SER A 190 10.25 9.36 -10.93
CA SER A 190 11.35 9.31 -11.87
C SER A 190 11.36 10.54 -12.79
N THR A 191 12.52 11.16 -12.99
CA THR A 191 12.63 12.33 -13.86
C THR A 191 12.52 11.96 -15.36
N PRO A 192 11.96 12.84 -16.23
CA PRO A 192 11.85 12.57 -17.66
C PRO A 192 13.18 12.24 -18.34
N ALA A 193 14.27 12.91 -17.94
CA ALA A 193 15.60 12.66 -18.48
C ALA A 193 16.11 11.23 -18.18
N LYS A 194 15.90 10.76 -16.94
CA LYS A 194 16.24 9.40 -16.53
C LYS A 194 15.41 8.37 -17.30
N VAL A 195 14.10 8.62 -17.42
CA VAL A 195 13.19 7.75 -18.18
C VAL A 195 13.64 7.64 -19.63
N HIS A 196 13.88 8.77 -20.30
CA HIS A 196 14.35 8.78 -21.70
C HIS A 196 15.63 7.96 -21.88
N GLU A 197 16.66 8.23 -21.05
CA GLU A 197 17.94 7.56 -21.18
C GLU A 197 17.84 6.05 -20.89
N THR A 198 17.08 5.66 -19.86
CA THR A 198 16.89 4.25 -19.49
C THR A 198 16.17 3.49 -20.61
N ILE A 199 15.07 4.03 -21.12
CA ILE A 199 14.27 3.39 -22.18
C ILE A 199 15.07 3.28 -23.47
N LYS A 200 15.83 4.31 -23.83
CA LYS A 200 16.68 4.31 -25.02
C LYS A 200 17.73 3.20 -24.97
N ARG A 201 18.39 3.03 -23.81
CA ARG A 201 19.38 1.97 -23.60
C ARG A 201 18.74 0.59 -23.64
N ALA A 202 17.60 0.42 -22.96
CA ALA A 202 16.85 -0.84 -22.98
C ALA A 202 16.44 -1.24 -24.41
N ARG A 203 15.95 -0.29 -25.21
CA ARG A 203 15.61 -0.52 -26.62
C ARG A 203 16.81 -0.94 -27.47
N ALA A 204 18.02 -0.46 -27.16
CA ALA A 204 19.23 -0.88 -27.86
C ALA A 204 19.70 -2.29 -27.48
N MET A 205 19.31 -2.79 -26.30
CA MET A 205 19.68 -4.12 -25.80
C MET A 205 18.66 -5.21 -26.17
N LEU A 206 17.38 -4.83 -26.25
CA LEU A 206 16.29 -5.77 -26.48
C LEU A 206 16.07 -6.03 -27.98
N PRO A 207 15.59 -7.22 -28.36
CA PRO A 207 15.08 -7.47 -29.70
C PRO A 207 14.04 -6.43 -30.11
N SER A 208 14.01 -6.09 -31.39
CA SER A 208 13.18 -5.00 -31.93
C SER A 208 11.69 -5.21 -31.70
N GLU A 209 11.26 -6.46 -31.65
CA GLU A 209 9.89 -6.94 -31.50
C GLU A 209 9.45 -7.04 -30.03
N THR A 210 10.39 -7.01 -29.08
CA THR A 210 10.05 -7.01 -27.65
C THR A 210 9.31 -5.71 -27.33
N ASN A 211 8.08 -5.82 -26.82
CA ASN A 211 7.30 -4.66 -26.41
C ASN A 211 8.00 -3.97 -25.22
N LEU A 212 8.40 -2.69 -25.38
CA LEU A 212 8.79 -1.86 -24.24
C LEU A 212 7.56 -1.18 -23.67
N HIS A 213 7.35 -1.39 -22.38
CA HIS A 213 6.29 -0.74 -21.63
C HIS A 213 6.89 0.19 -20.57
N PHE A 214 6.44 1.43 -20.50
CA PHE A 214 6.72 2.30 -19.37
C PHE A 214 5.45 2.62 -18.56
N HIS A 215 5.52 2.37 -17.25
CA HIS A 215 4.46 2.61 -16.28
C HIS A 215 4.90 3.70 -15.30
N THR A 216 4.04 4.68 -15.03
CA THR A 216 4.28 5.66 -13.95
C THR A 216 2.95 6.14 -13.34
N HIS A 217 3.03 6.97 -12.30
CA HIS A 217 1.91 7.60 -11.61
C HIS A 217 2.02 9.13 -11.68
N GLU A 218 0.90 9.83 -11.64
CA GLU A 218 0.82 11.29 -11.71
C GLU A 218 1.10 11.98 -10.36
N THR A 219 1.53 11.24 -9.34
CA THR A 219 1.58 11.74 -7.95
C THR A 219 2.48 12.95 -7.81
N ALA A 220 3.61 13.01 -8.53
CA ALA A 220 4.50 14.18 -8.53
C ALA A 220 4.15 15.23 -9.61
N GLY A 221 3.14 14.99 -10.45
CA GLY A 221 2.68 15.91 -11.48
C GLY A 221 3.56 16.02 -12.72
N ILE A 222 4.44 15.05 -12.98
CA ILE A 222 5.41 15.06 -14.09
C ILE A 222 5.25 13.87 -15.05
N SER A 223 4.21 13.05 -14.87
CA SER A 223 4.16 11.74 -15.51
C SER A 223 3.88 11.79 -17.02
N ILE A 224 3.08 12.76 -17.50
CA ILE A 224 2.92 13.02 -18.94
C ILE A 224 4.27 13.36 -19.59
N ALA A 225 5.13 14.14 -18.94
CA ALA A 225 6.46 14.43 -19.45
C ALA A 225 7.33 13.16 -19.52
N CYS A 226 7.20 12.26 -18.53
CA CYS A 226 7.86 10.95 -18.55
C CYS A 226 7.31 10.04 -19.66
N TYR A 227 6.00 10.04 -19.94
CA TYR A 227 5.42 9.31 -21.06
C TYR A 227 5.91 9.81 -22.40
N LEU A 228 5.96 11.13 -22.63
CA LEU A 228 6.54 11.69 -23.85
C LEU A 228 8.01 11.30 -24.00
N ALA A 229 8.78 11.39 -22.91
CA ALA A 229 10.19 10.99 -22.87
C ALA A 229 10.39 9.50 -23.20
N ALA A 230 9.57 8.61 -22.63
CA ALA A 230 9.62 7.17 -22.91
C ALA A 230 9.24 6.86 -24.36
N ILE A 231 8.17 7.47 -24.88
CA ILE A 231 7.71 7.28 -26.26
C ILE A 231 8.79 7.75 -27.26
N GLU A 232 9.38 8.92 -27.03
CA GLU A 232 10.47 9.44 -27.86
C GLU A 232 11.73 8.57 -27.81
N ALA A 233 11.99 7.93 -26.67
CA ALA A 233 13.09 6.98 -26.48
C ALA A 233 12.83 5.58 -27.08
N GLY A 234 11.62 5.32 -27.58
CA GLY A 234 11.29 4.06 -28.25
C GLY A 234 10.42 3.11 -27.44
N ALA A 235 9.67 3.59 -26.44
CA ALA A 235 8.61 2.79 -25.83
C ALA A 235 7.48 2.51 -26.84
N ASP A 236 6.85 1.34 -26.68
CA ASP A 236 5.74 0.88 -27.52
C ASP A 236 4.39 0.97 -26.80
N SER A 237 4.44 0.93 -25.47
CA SER A 237 3.28 0.90 -24.59
C SER A 237 3.45 1.79 -23.36
N VAL A 238 2.33 2.34 -22.87
CA VAL A 238 2.23 3.05 -21.58
C VAL A 238 0.99 2.62 -20.81
N ASP A 239 0.92 2.89 -19.51
CA ASP A 239 -0.29 2.63 -18.72
C ASP A 239 -1.16 3.89 -18.59
N LEU A 240 -2.46 3.77 -18.83
CA LEU A 240 -3.41 4.88 -18.69
C LEU A 240 -4.60 4.46 -17.85
N SER A 241 -5.21 5.42 -17.17
CA SER A 241 -6.43 5.21 -16.39
C SER A 241 -7.58 6.06 -16.95
N LEU A 242 -8.76 5.89 -16.35
CA LEU A 242 -10.00 6.58 -16.67
C LEU A 242 -10.51 7.33 -15.44
N SER A 243 -11.08 8.50 -15.65
CA SER A 243 -11.80 9.25 -14.60
C SER A 243 -12.96 8.41 -14.02
N PRO A 244 -13.13 8.30 -12.69
CA PRO A 244 -12.58 9.17 -11.64
C PRO A 244 -11.29 8.68 -10.97
N VAL A 245 -10.67 7.59 -11.45
CA VAL A 245 -9.46 7.00 -10.84
C VAL A 245 -8.22 7.19 -11.70
N SER A 246 -8.08 8.39 -12.28
CA SER A 246 -6.93 8.86 -13.06
C SER A 246 -6.37 10.16 -12.45
N GLY A 247 -5.11 10.47 -12.74
CA GLY A 247 -4.41 11.62 -12.16
C GLY A 247 -4.11 11.45 -10.66
N GLY A 248 -3.46 12.45 -10.05
CA GLY A 248 -3.06 12.40 -8.64
C GLY A 248 -2.28 11.12 -8.32
N THR A 249 -2.78 10.28 -7.41
CA THR A 249 -2.08 9.03 -7.04
C THR A 249 -2.16 7.92 -8.09
N CYS A 250 -2.93 8.10 -9.17
CA CYS A 250 -3.14 7.13 -10.24
C CYS A 250 -2.26 7.38 -11.46
N GLN A 251 -2.38 6.54 -12.49
CA GLN A 251 -1.83 6.81 -13.82
C GLN A 251 -2.49 8.04 -14.46
N PRO A 252 -1.82 8.68 -15.43
CA PRO A 252 -2.46 9.65 -16.31
C PRO A 252 -3.72 9.15 -16.98
N ASP A 253 -4.60 10.09 -17.24
CA ASP A 253 -5.84 9.86 -17.94
C ASP A 253 -5.62 9.62 -19.45
N VAL A 254 -6.41 8.74 -20.06
CA VAL A 254 -6.39 8.49 -21.51
C VAL A 254 -6.57 9.79 -22.31
N VAL A 255 -7.53 10.64 -21.90
CA VAL A 255 -7.82 11.92 -22.56
C VAL A 255 -6.64 12.89 -22.44
N THR A 256 -5.95 12.87 -21.30
CA THR A 256 -4.81 13.74 -21.04
C THR A 256 -3.62 13.39 -21.94
N LEU A 257 -3.24 12.11 -22.03
CA LEU A 257 -2.15 11.71 -22.92
C LEU A 257 -2.55 11.89 -24.39
N TRP A 258 -3.79 11.55 -24.77
CA TRP A 258 -4.31 11.83 -26.11
C TRP A 258 -4.12 13.30 -26.49
N HIS A 259 -4.45 14.22 -25.58
CA HIS A 259 -4.28 15.65 -25.80
C HIS A 259 -2.79 16.03 -25.95
N ALA A 260 -1.92 15.49 -25.10
CA ALA A 260 -0.48 15.74 -25.12
C ALA A 260 0.20 15.24 -26.42
N LEU A 261 -0.35 14.23 -27.09
CA LEU A 261 0.16 13.71 -28.36
C LEU A 261 -0.32 14.51 -29.59
N ARG A 262 -1.24 15.47 -29.44
CA ARG A 262 -1.71 16.28 -30.57
C ARG A 262 -0.56 17.06 -31.21
N GLY A 263 -0.39 16.90 -32.51
CA GLY A 263 0.70 17.52 -33.28
C GLY A 263 2.02 16.73 -33.26
N LYS A 264 2.09 15.62 -32.51
CA LYS A 264 3.22 14.67 -32.53
C LYS A 264 2.99 13.56 -33.58
N PRO A 265 4.04 12.79 -33.97
CA PRO A 265 3.90 11.67 -34.91
C PRO A 265 3.30 10.41 -34.28
N TYR A 266 2.59 10.53 -33.14
CA TYR A 266 2.06 9.43 -32.35
C TYR A 266 0.56 9.59 -32.13
N ASP A 267 -0.16 8.48 -31.94
CA ASP A 267 -1.54 8.47 -31.45
C ASP A 267 -1.83 7.20 -30.64
N LEU A 268 -2.98 7.16 -29.96
CA LEU A 268 -3.43 6.02 -29.14
C LEU A 268 -4.35 5.06 -29.91
N GLY A 269 -4.80 5.43 -31.11
CA GLY A 269 -5.76 4.64 -31.90
C GLY A 269 -7.13 4.44 -31.25
N VAL A 270 -7.64 5.43 -30.49
CA VAL A 270 -8.96 5.39 -29.83
C VAL A 270 -9.88 6.49 -30.35
N ASP A 271 -11.19 6.24 -30.27
CA ASP A 271 -12.23 7.24 -30.46
C ASP A 271 -12.44 8.01 -29.15
N ILE A 272 -12.00 9.27 -29.12
CA ILE A 272 -11.97 10.07 -27.89
C ILE A 272 -13.38 10.37 -27.35
N ASP A 273 -14.38 10.47 -28.22
CA ASP A 273 -15.75 10.77 -27.80
C ASP A 273 -16.36 9.58 -27.05
N LYS A 274 -16.06 8.35 -27.49
CA LYS A 274 -16.44 7.12 -26.77
C LYS A 274 -15.71 6.96 -25.43
N ILE A 275 -14.46 7.41 -25.36
CA ILE A 275 -13.72 7.43 -24.09
C ILE A 275 -14.41 8.37 -23.10
N LEU A 276 -14.80 9.58 -23.52
CA LEU A 276 -15.52 10.52 -22.66
C LEU A 276 -16.85 9.95 -22.15
N GLU A 277 -17.63 9.28 -23.01
CA GLU A 277 -18.85 8.57 -22.62
C GLU A 277 -18.57 7.43 -21.62
N THR A 278 -17.51 6.67 -21.84
CA THR A 278 -17.07 5.61 -20.92
C THR A 278 -16.75 6.17 -19.54
N GLU A 279 -16.09 7.33 -19.46
CA GLU A 279 -15.80 7.98 -18.18
C GLU A 279 -17.04 8.49 -17.46
N GLU A 280 -18.07 8.94 -18.19
CA GLU A 280 -19.35 9.30 -17.59
C GLU A 280 -20.00 8.09 -16.91
N ILE A 281 -20.08 6.97 -17.61
CA ILE A 281 -20.58 5.69 -17.08
C ILE A 281 -19.74 5.27 -15.86
N PHE A 282 -18.42 5.40 -15.94
CA PHE A 282 -17.54 4.99 -14.85
C PHE A 282 -17.67 5.88 -13.61
N ARG A 283 -17.84 7.20 -13.78
CA ARG A 283 -18.14 8.12 -12.67
C ARG A 283 -19.44 7.75 -11.98
N ASP A 284 -20.48 7.40 -12.74
CA ASP A 284 -21.76 6.97 -12.18
C ASP A 284 -21.62 5.67 -11.38
N CYS A 285 -20.89 4.69 -11.93
CA CYS A 285 -20.57 3.44 -11.25
C CYS A 285 -19.90 3.67 -9.89
N MET A 286 -18.98 4.63 -9.81
CA MET A 286 -18.19 4.92 -8.60
C MET A 286 -18.83 5.95 -7.66
N SER A 287 -19.99 6.51 -8.00
CA SER A 287 -20.61 7.65 -7.29
C SER A 287 -20.89 7.43 -5.80
N ALA A 288 -21.09 6.17 -5.39
CA ALA A 288 -21.34 5.77 -4.01
C ALA A 288 -20.06 5.66 -3.15
N TYR A 289 -18.88 5.54 -3.79
CA TYR A 289 -17.61 5.34 -3.11
C TYR A 289 -17.03 6.67 -2.60
N PHE A 290 -16.38 6.63 -1.45
CA PHE A 290 -15.65 7.80 -0.96
C PHE A 290 -14.37 8.01 -1.78
N LEU A 291 -14.23 9.21 -2.36
CA LEU A 291 -13.05 9.65 -3.10
C LEU A 291 -12.15 10.48 -2.18
N PRO A 292 -10.97 9.97 -1.76
CA PRO A 292 -10.07 10.71 -0.88
C PRO A 292 -9.49 11.95 -1.59
N PRO A 293 -9.48 13.14 -0.98
CA PRO A 293 -8.93 14.36 -1.61
C PRO A 293 -7.45 14.24 -2.00
N GLU A 294 -6.65 13.53 -1.22
CA GLU A 294 -5.24 13.29 -1.54
C GLU A 294 -5.05 12.42 -2.80
N ALA A 295 -6.03 11.58 -3.16
CA ALA A 295 -5.92 10.71 -4.32
C ALA A 295 -6.01 11.48 -5.64
N THR A 296 -6.65 12.66 -5.62
CA THR A 296 -6.88 13.50 -6.80
C THR A 296 -5.91 14.68 -6.90
N SER A 297 -4.89 14.72 -6.05
CA SER A 297 -3.99 15.86 -5.90
C SER A 297 -2.54 15.48 -6.22
N VAL A 298 -1.77 16.44 -6.71
CA VAL A 298 -0.31 16.31 -6.86
C VAL A 298 0.35 16.54 -5.50
N GLU A 299 1.37 15.74 -5.20
CA GLU A 299 2.25 15.85 -4.04
C GLU A 299 3.70 16.17 -4.50
N PRO A 300 4.08 17.46 -4.61
CA PRO A 300 5.39 17.86 -5.12
C PRO A 300 6.57 17.44 -4.24
N THR A 301 6.33 17.12 -2.96
CA THR A 301 7.40 16.74 -2.03
C THR A 301 7.76 15.25 -2.11
N LEU A 302 6.99 14.46 -2.86
CA LEU A 302 7.18 13.01 -2.98
C LEU A 302 8.59 12.56 -3.42
N PRO A 303 9.30 13.25 -4.33
CA PRO A 303 10.66 12.84 -4.71
C PRO A 303 11.68 12.86 -3.55
N PHE A 304 11.38 13.57 -2.46
CA PHE A 304 12.25 13.62 -1.27
C PHE A 304 12.06 12.39 -0.37
N SER A 305 10.89 11.75 -0.47
CA SER A 305 10.49 10.58 0.31
C SER A 305 9.55 9.73 -0.55
N PRO A 306 10.10 8.91 -1.47
CA PRO A 306 9.31 8.28 -2.52
C PRO A 306 8.29 7.34 -1.90
N MET A 307 7.03 7.77 -1.84
CA MET A 307 5.92 6.97 -1.33
C MET A 307 4.93 6.72 -2.47
N PRO A 308 4.64 5.46 -2.83
CA PRO A 308 3.60 5.17 -3.82
C PRO A 308 2.25 5.73 -3.42
N GLY A 309 1.45 6.15 -4.40
CA GLY A 309 0.13 6.73 -4.19
C GLY A 309 -0.80 5.87 -3.32
N GLY A 310 -0.87 4.56 -3.54
CA GLY A 310 -1.67 3.66 -2.70
C GLY A 310 -1.14 3.50 -1.26
N ALA A 311 0.16 3.67 -1.03
CA ALA A 311 0.73 3.70 0.32
C ALA A 311 0.42 5.03 1.01
N LEU A 312 0.49 6.15 0.27
CA LEU A 312 0.13 7.47 0.73
C LEU A 312 -1.31 7.49 1.26
N THR A 313 -2.30 7.14 0.44
CA THR A 313 -3.73 7.17 0.83
C THR A 313 -4.07 6.22 1.98
N ALA A 314 -3.40 5.06 2.04
CA ALA A 314 -3.60 4.11 3.14
C ALA A 314 -3.03 4.65 4.46
N ASN A 315 -1.84 5.23 4.43
CA ASN A 315 -1.13 5.70 5.61
C ASN A 315 -1.74 7.01 6.15
N THR A 316 -2.09 7.97 5.29
CA THR A 316 -2.75 9.21 5.71
C THR A 316 -4.09 8.93 6.39
N GLN A 317 -4.90 8.03 5.82
CA GLN A 317 -6.17 7.66 6.44
C GLN A 317 -5.96 7.05 7.82
N MET A 318 -5.03 6.11 7.92
CA MET A 318 -4.73 5.46 9.19
C MET A 318 -4.24 6.46 10.26
N LEU A 319 -3.42 7.44 9.89
CA LEU A 319 -3.03 8.51 10.82
C LEU A 319 -4.23 9.35 11.28
N ARG A 320 -5.21 9.61 10.39
CA ARG A 320 -6.47 10.28 10.76
C ARG A 320 -7.32 9.43 11.71
N ASP A 321 -7.49 8.14 11.40
CA ASP A 321 -8.26 7.19 12.22
C ASP A 321 -7.71 7.11 13.66
N ASN A 322 -6.40 7.35 13.84
CA ASN A 322 -5.71 7.32 15.12
C ASN A 322 -5.45 8.72 15.72
N GLY A 323 -5.96 9.80 15.13
CA GLY A 323 -5.80 11.16 15.67
C GLY A 323 -4.38 11.74 15.61
N ILE A 324 -3.46 11.12 14.85
CA ILE A 324 -2.02 11.46 14.80
C ILE A 324 -1.59 12.02 13.44
N MET A 325 -2.52 12.52 12.63
CA MET A 325 -2.22 13.10 11.31
C MET A 325 -1.22 14.27 11.38
N HIS A 326 -1.18 15.00 12.51
CA HIS A 326 -0.21 16.07 12.74
C HIS A 326 1.25 15.61 12.73
N LYS A 327 1.52 14.31 12.93
CA LYS A 327 2.87 13.70 12.85
C LYS A 327 3.33 13.41 11.43
N TYR A 328 2.44 13.45 10.45
CA TYR A 328 2.74 13.09 9.06
C TYR A 328 3.98 13.82 8.49
N PRO A 329 4.15 15.16 8.64
CA PRO A 329 5.32 15.85 8.12
C PRO A 329 6.65 15.34 8.71
N GLU A 330 6.67 15.03 10.02
CA GLU A 330 7.85 14.48 10.69
C GLU A 330 8.19 13.08 10.16
N ILE A 331 7.17 12.23 9.94
CA ILE A 331 7.34 10.86 9.44
C ILE A 331 7.88 10.87 8.01
N ILE A 332 7.32 11.71 7.14
CA ILE A 332 7.80 11.82 5.75
C ILE A 332 9.23 12.33 5.71
N ALA A 333 9.59 13.32 6.53
CA ALA A 333 10.97 13.80 6.61
C ALA A 333 11.95 12.68 7.07
N ALA A 334 11.56 11.86 8.04
CA ALA A 334 12.35 10.74 8.53
C ALA A 334 12.52 9.63 7.47
N MET A 335 11.54 9.44 6.58
CA MET A 335 11.56 8.39 5.55
C MET A 335 12.75 8.50 4.60
N GLY A 336 13.20 9.72 4.26
CA GLY A 336 14.35 9.91 3.39
C GLY A 336 15.66 9.32 3.95
N GLU A 337 15.86 9.36 5.28
CA GLU A 337 17.00 8.69 5.92
C GLU A 337 16.84 7.18 5.88
N VAL A 338 15.64 6.67 6.16
CA VAL A 338 15.35 5.23 6.16
C VAL A 338 15.63 4.62 4.79
N VAL A 339 15.24 5.28 3.69
CA VAL A 339 15.56 4.85 2.32
C VAL A 339 17.07 4.80 2.08
N ARG A 340 17.81 5.82 2.53
CA ARG A 340 19.28 5.90 2.37
C ARG A 340 20.01 4.80 3.12
N ARG A 341 19.55 4.47 4.32
CA ARG A 341 20.19 3.46 5.18
C ARG A 341 19.70 2.04 4.91
N GLY A 342 18.56 1.88 4.22
CA GLY A 342 17.93 0.60 3.91
C GLY A 342 18.40 -0.09 2.63
N GLY A 343 19.41 0.42 1.93
CA GLY A 343 19.98 -0.21 0.73
C GLY A 343 19.24 0.09 -0.58
N PHE A 344 18.42 1.15 -0.61
CA PHE A 344 17.72 1.65 -1.80
C PHE A 344 16.77 0.66 -2.50
N GLY A 345 16.14 -0.27 -1.79
CA GLY A 345 15.01 -1.02 -2.37
C GLY A 345 13.95 -0.06 -2.95
N THR A 346 13.35 -0.41 -4.09
CA THR A 346 12.34 0.43 -4.73
C THR A 346 11.16 0.58 -3.80
N SER A 347 10.70 1.81 -3.59
CA SER A 347 9.52 2.06 -2.76
C SER A 347 8.26 1.63 -3.52
N VAL A 348 7.92 0.36 -3.36
CA VAL A 348 6.72 -0.33 -3.86
C VAL A 348 6.38 -1.42 -2.85
N THR A 349 5.16 -1.95 -2.82
CA THR A 349 4.79 -3.01 -1.87
C THR A 349 5.72 -4.23 -1.99
N PRO A 350 6.29 -4.74 -0.87
CA PRO A 350 6.06 -4.33 0.52
C PRO A 350 7.02 -3.24 1.06
N VAL A 351 8.12 -2.97 0.35
CA VAL A 351 9.21 -2.06 0.76
C VAL A 351 8.73 -0.65 1.12
N SER A 352 7.77 -0.09 0.38
CA SER A 352 7.21 1.24 0.71
C SER A 352 6.57 1.29 2.11
N GLN A 353 5.96 0.19 2.54
CA GLN A 353 5.40 0.08 3.89
C GLN A 353 6.51 -0.10 4.93
N PHE A 354 7.56 -0.86 4.62
CA PHE A 354 8.71 -1.02 5.50
C PHE A 354 9.38 0.32 5.79
N TYR A 355 9.60 1.14 4.76
CA TYR A 355 10.15 2.48 4.93
C TYR A 355 9.26 3.38 5.76
N PHE A 356 7.95 3.38 5.51
CA PHE A 356 7.02 4.19 6.28
C PHE A 356 6.94 3.75 7.74
N GLN A 357 6.86 2.45 8.00
CA GLN A 357 6.80 1.88 9.35
C GLN A 357 8.08 2.16 10.16
N GLN A 358 9.25 2.04 9.53
CA GLN A 358 10.50 2.39 10.19
C GLN A 358 10.60 3.90 10.45
N ALA A 359 10.18 4.73 9.49
CA ALA A 359 10.15 6.19 9.68
C ALA A 359 9.19 6.60 10.80
N PHE A 360 8.02 5.96 10.85
CA PHE A 360 7.06 6.12 11.93
C PHE A 360 7.65 5.76 13.29
N ASN A 361 8.29 4.60 13.40
CA ASN A 361 8.97 4.19 14.63
C ASN A 361 10.04 5.20 15.06
N ASN A 362 10.82 5.73 14.11
CA ASN A 362 11.84 6.73 14.39
C ASN A 362 11.25 8.03 14.96
N VAL A 363 10.05 8.43 14.53
CA VAL A 363 9.34 9.61 15.04
C VAL A 363 8.70 9.34 16.41
N MET A 364 8.07 8.17 16.58
CA MET A 364 7.33 7.86 17.81
C MET A 364 8.21 7.42 18.97
N PHE A 365 9.27 6.65 18.71
CA PHE A 365 10.11 6.03 19.74
C PHE A 365 11.55 6.55 19.75
N GLY A 366 11.85 7.51 18.87
CA GLY A 366 13.19 8.04 18.65
C GLY A 366 13.99 7.29 17.59
N PRO A 367 15.03 7.93 17.01
CA PRO A 367 15.74 7.40 15.85
C PRO A 367 16.37 6.03 16.12
N TRP A 368 16.01 5.03 15.32
CA TRP A 368 16.61 3.68 15.33
C TRP A 368 16.50 2.93 16.67
N THR A 369 15.68 3.43 17.60
CA THR A 369 15.38 2.75 18.88
C THR A 369 14.65 1.44 18.63
N ARG A 370 13.72 1.42 17.66
CA ARG A 370 12.87 0.27 17.36
C ARG A 370 12.88 -0.04 15.85
N ILE A 371 13.39 -1.20 15.49
CA ILE A 371 13.37 -1.71 14.13
C ILE A 371 11.98 -2.26 13.81
N ALA A 372 11.39 -1.80 12.70
CA ALA A 372 10.19 -2.40 12.15
C ALA A 372 10.53 -3.78 11.55
N ASP A 373 9.76 -4.81 11.89
CA ASP A 373 10.04 -6.21 11.54
C ASP A 373 10.31 -6.42 10.04
N GLY A 374 9.43 -5.90 9.17
CA GLY A 374 9.58 -6.02 7.72
C GLY A 374 10.83 -5.31 7.18
N PHE A 375 11.12 -4.10 7.69
CA PHE A 375 12.33 -3.37 7.32
C PHE A 375 13.59 -4.10 7.78
N GLY A 376 13.61 -4.59 9.02
CA GLY A 376 14.74 -5.35 9.56
C GLY A 376 15.01 -6.63 8.78
N LYS A 377 13.96 -7.42 8.49
CA LYS A 377 14.09 -8.62 7.64
C LYS A 377 14.59 -8.29 6.23
N MET A 378 14.18 -7.17 5.64
CA MET A 378 14.66 -6.73 4.34
C MET A 378 16.16 -6.43 4.36
N VAL A 379 16.66 -5.64 5.32
CA VAL A 379 18.09 -5.32 5.41
C VAL A 379 18.97 -6.50 5.82
N LEU A 380 18.36 -7.56 6.37
CA LEU A 380 19.02 -8.82 6.71
C LEU A 380 19.00 -9.85 5.56
N GLY A 381 18.36 -9.56 4.42
CA GLY A 381 18.36 -10.43 3.23
C GLY A 381 17.15 -11.38 3.10
N TYR A 382 16.22 -11.40 4.06
CA TYR A 382 15.05 -12.31 4.03
C TYR A 382 14.02 -11.98 2.94
N PHE A 383 14.18 -10.85 2.25
CA PHE A 383 13.38 -10.45 1.08
C PHE A 383 14.18 -10.50 -0.24
N GLY A 384 15.43 -10.97 -0.21
CA GLY A 384 16.37 -10.89 -1.32
C GLY A 384 17.40 -9.78 -1.11
N ARG A 385 18.23 -9.55 -2.12
CA ARG A 385 19.35 -8.60 -2.06
C ARG A 385 18.89 -7.19 -2.38
N THR A 386 19.20 -6.25 -1.50
CA THR A 386 18.98 -4.82 -1.76
C THR A 386 19.89 -4.32 -2.89
N PRO A 387 19.47 -3.29 -3.65
CA PRO A 387 20.28 -2.70 -4.73
C PRO A 387 21.72 -2.35 -4.35
N VAL A 388 21.92 -1.86 -3.13
CA VAL A 388 23.24 -1.68 -2.52
C VAL A 388 23.25 -2.23 -1.09
N PRO A 389 24.42 -2.55 -0.52
CA PRO A 389 24.51 -2.95 0.88
C PRO A 389 23.86 -1.92 1.82
N PRO A 390 22.97 -2.34 2.75
CA PRO A 390 22.40 -1.45 3.74
C PRO A 390 23.47 -0.92 4.71
N ASP A 391 23.11 0.11 5.48
CA ASP A 391 23.98 0.68 6.50
C ASP A 391 24.37 -0.38 7.57
N PRO A 392 25.67 -0.62 7.82
CA PRO A 392 26.10 -1.69 8.73
C PRO A 392 25.57 -1.58 10.16
N GLU A 393 25.34 -0.35 10.66
CA GLU A 393 24.78 -0.15 11.99
C GLU A 393 23.29 -0.52 12.01
N VAL A 394 22.55 -0.21 10.95
CA VAL A 394 21.15 -0.65 10.79
C VAL A 394 21.06 -2.17 10.73
N VAL A 395 21.95 -2.83 9.98
CA VAL A 395 22.01 -4.30 9.91
C VAL A 395 22.28 -4.89 11.30
N ARG A 396 23.23 -4.33 12.05
CA ARG A 396 23.54 -4.78 13.43
C ARG A 396 22.35 -4.63 14.37
N LEU A 397 21.64 -3.49 14.31
CA LEU A 397 20.45 -3.23 15.11
C LEU A 397 19.31 -4.19 14.74
N ALA A 398 19.06 -4.40 13.44
CA ALA A 398 18.05 -5.33 12.96
C ALA A 398 18.34 -6.76 13.43
N ALA A 399 19.57 -7.23 13.29
CA ALA A 399 19.97 -8.56 13.73
C ALA A 399 19.75 -8.76 15.22
N SER A 400 20.20 -7.78 16.03
CA SER A 400 20.08 -7.83 17.48
C SER A 400 18.63 -7.73 17.98
N GLN A 401 17.80 -6.85 17.40
CA GLN A 401 16.43 -6.62 17.88
C GLN A 401 15.45 -7.69 17.39
N LEU A 402 15.68 -8.26 16.21
CA LEU A 402 14.83 -9.33 15.66
C LEU A 402 15.32 -10.73 16.02
N ASN A 403 16.52 -10.85 16.61
CA ASN A 403 17.17 -12.13 16.89
C ASN A 403 17.27 -13.01 15.63
N LEU A 404 17.76 -12.40 14.55
CA LEU A 404 17.94 -13.00 13.23
C LEU A 404 19.34 -12.67 12.72
N GLU A 405 20.01 -13.64 12.12
CA GLU A 405 21.30 -13.40 11.46
C GLU A 405 21.08 -12.92 10.01
N PRO A 406 21.97 -12.09 9.45
CA PRO A 406 21.98 -11.81 8.03
C PRO A 406 22.08 -13.11 7.21
N THR A 407 21.38 -13.18 6.07
CA THR A 407 21.34 -14.37 5.22
C THR A 407 21.50 -14.02 3.75
N ASP A 408 22.21 -14.89 3.02
CA ASP A 408 22.30 -14.88 1.56
C ASP A 408 21.38 -15.93 0.91
N GLN A 409 20.62 -16.70 1.70
CA GLN A 409 19.64 -17.65 1.16
C GLN A 409 18.52 -16.91 0.45
N THR A 410 18.10 -17.44 -0.69
CA THR A 410 16.99 -16.82 -1.42
C THR A 410 15.68 -16.93 -0.62
N PRO A 411 14.76 -15.96 -0.73
CA PRO A 411 13.46 -16.05 -0.08
C PRO A 411 12.71 -17.34 -0.43
N ARG A 412 12.85 -17.85 -1.66
CA ARG A 412 12.23 -19.10 -2.10
C ARG A 412 12.78 -20.30 -1.32
N GLU A 413 14.10 -20.43 -1.19
CA GLU A 413 14.72 -21.53 -0.43
C GLU A 413 14.29 -21.51 1.05
N LEU A 414 14.23 -20.32 1.65
CA LEU A 414 13.74 -20.15 3.01
C LEU A 414 12.28 -20.60 3.13
N ASN A 415 11.43 -20.25 2.16
CA ASN A 415 10.02 -20.61 2.17
C ASN A 415 9.78 -22.11 1.92
N ASP A 416 10.57 -22.73 1.05
CA ASP A 416 10.48 -24.17 0.78
C ASP A 416 10.93 -25.01 1.97
N ALA A 417 11.85 -24.48 2.79
CA ALA A 417 12.30 -25.11 4.03
C ALA A 417 11.34 -24.88 5.22
N ASP A 418 10.45 -23.89 5.15
CA ASP A 418 9.54 -23.53 6.24
C ASP A 418 8.26 -24.40 6.24
N PRO A 419 8.08 -25.31 7.22
CA PRO A 419 6.91 -26.20 7.27
C PRO A 419 5.60 -25.46 7.58
N SER A 420 5.64 -24.17 7.95
CA SER A 420 4.47 -23.32 8.16
C SER A 420 3.94 -22.66 6.88
N LYS A 421 4.71 -22.78 5.79
CA LYS A 421 4.39 -22.29 4.45
C LYS A 421 4.03 -23.43 3.49
N GLY A 422 3.60 -23.06 2.28
CA GLY A 422 3.22 -23.99 1.23
C GLY A 422 1.84 -24.61 1.34
N LEU A 423 1.52 -25.42 0.34
CA LEU A 423 0.19 -26.01 0.17
C LEU A 423 -0.13 -27.01 1.27
N GLU A 424 0.86 -27.67 1.86
CA GLU A 424 0.65 -28.57 3.01
C GLU A 424 0.23 -27.81 4.26
N ALA A 425 0.84 -26.65 4.54
CA ALA A 425 0.41 -25.81 5.64
C ALA A 425 -0.98 -25.20 5.39
N ALA A 426 -1.29 -24.83 4.13
CA ALA A 426 -2.62 -24.37 3.74
C ALA A 426 -3.68 -25.47 3.92
N ARG A 427 -3.36 -26.72 3.52
CA ARG A 427 -4.21 -27.90 3.70
C ARG A 427 -4.58 -28.11 5.16
N LYS A 428 -3.61 -28.07 6.08
CA LYS A 428 -3.86 -28.20 7.52
C LYS A 428 -4.83 -27.12 8.03
N ARG A 429 -4.69 -25.88 7.55
CA ARG A 429 -5.61 -24.77 7.89
C ARG A 429 -7.03 -25.04 7.40
N LEU A 430 -7.20 -25.53 6.17
CA LEU A 430 -8.51 -25.89 5.62
C LEU A 430 -9.16 -27.05 6.38
N GLN A 431 -8.40 -28.12 6.66
CA GLN A 431 -8.87 -29.27 7.42
C GLN A 431 -9.33 -28.89 8.83
N ALA A 432 -8.55 -28.08 9.54
CA ALA A 432 -8.91 -27.56 10.86
C ALA A 432 -10.18 -26.70 10.84
N ALA A 433 -10.47 -26.05 9.70
CA ALA A 433 -11.65 -25.25 9.50
C ALA A 433 -12.82 -26.02 8.82
N HIS A 434 -12.67 -27.31 8.55
CA HIS A 434 -13.63 -28.15 7.84
C HIS A 434 -14.03 -27.61 6.45
N ILE A 435 -13.08 -27.00 5.73
CA ILE A 435 -13.28 -26.49 4.36
C ILE A 435 -12.70 -27.47 3.34
N ALA A 436 -13.36 -27.59 2.17
CA ALA A 436 -12.89 -28.44 1.06
C ALA A 436 -11.52 -28.00 0.52
N GLU A 437 -10.67 -28.98 0.20
CA GLU A 437 -9.30 -28.78 -0.32
C GLU A 437 -9.27 -28.60 -1.85
N THR A 438 -10.05 -27.66 -2.37
CA THR A 438 -9.91 -27.26 -3.79
C THR A 438 -8.60 -26.50 -4.00
N GLU A 439 -8.08 -26.49 -5.23
CA GLU A 439 -6.88 -25.70 -5.55
C GLU A 439 -7.04 -24.21 -5.23
N GLU A 440 -8.21 -23.64 -5.52
CA GLU A 440 -8.54 -22.25 -5.16
C GLU A 440 -8.51 -22.05 -3.64
N ASN A 441 -9.14 -22.93 -2.86
CA ASN A 441 -9.16 -22.82 -1.40
C ASN A 441 -7.76 -22.99 -0.80
N LEU A 442 -6.94 -23.89 -1.34
CA LEU A 442 -5.54 -24.05 -0.93
C LEU A 442 -4.75 -22.77 -1.20
N PHE A 443 -4.92 -22.17 -2.37
CA PHE A 443 -4.25 -20.93 -2.74
C PHE A 443 -4.71 -19.73 -1.88
N ILE A 444 -6.01 -19.62 -1.63
CA ILE A 444 -6.57 -18.62 -0.73
C ILE A 444 -6.00 -18.82 0.69
N ALA A 445 -6.03 -20.04 1.23
CA ALA A 445 -5.50 -20.32 2.55
C ALA A 445 -3.98 -20.07 2.66
N ALA A 446 -3.20 -20.31 1.60
CA ALA A 446 -1.77 -20.01 1.57
C ALA A 446 -1.48 -18.51 1.57
N THR A 447 -2.11 -17.76 0.65
CA THR A 447 -1.78 -16.35 0.38
C THR A 447 -2.53 -15.33 1.26
N CYS A 448 -3.71 -15.71 1.76
CA CYS A 448 -4.61 -14.87 2.56
C CYS A 448 -4.73 -15.32 4.03
N LYS A 449 -4.18 -16.49 4.38
CA LYS A 449 -4.14 -17.08 5.72
C LYS A 449 -5.48 -16.99 6.46
N GLU A 450 -5.50 -16.52 7.70
CA GLU A 450 -6.67 -16.48 8.57
C GLU A 450 -7.82 -15.65 7.98
N LYS A 451 -7.51 -14.58 7.24
CA LYS A 451 -8.52 -13.77 6.55
C LYS A 451 -9.15 -14.52 5.37
N GLY A 452 -8.35 -15.32 4.66
CA GLY A 452 -8.86 -16.25 3.64
C GLY A 452 -9.80 -17.30 4.24
N ILE A 453 -9.40 -17.91 5.36
CA ILE A 453 -10.25 -18.88 6.10
C ILE A 453 -11.53 -18.24 6.62
N ALA A 454 -11.47 -16.96 7.06
CA ALA A 454 -12.65 -16.22 7.47
C ALA A 454 -13.62 -16.00 6.30
N PHE A 455 -13.13 -15.63 5.12
CA PHE A 455 -13.94 -15.54 3.91
C PHE A 455 -14.60 -16.87 3.55
N LEU A 456 -13.81 -17.95 3.48
CA LEU A 456 -14.28 -19.28 3.09
C LEU A 456 -15.36 -19.84 4.04
N ASN A 457 -15.38 -19.39 5.30
CA ASN A 457 -16.42 -19.74 6.29
C ASN A 457 -17.57 -18.73 6.38
N GLY A 458 -17.64 -17.74 5.49
CA GLY A 458 -18.68 -16.69 5.53
C GLY A 458 -18.56 -15.71 6.71
N ARG A 459 -17.37 -15.60 7.31
CA ARG A 459 -17.06 -14.72 8.46
C ARG A 459 -16.29 -13.45 8.09
N ALA A 460 -15.98 -13.23 6.81
CA ALA A 460 -15.34 -11.99 6.37
C ALA A 460 -16.26 -10.78 6.55
N LYS A 461 -15.68 -9.64 6.92
CA LYS A 461 -16.40 -8.39 7.13
C LYS A 461 -16.21 -7.45 5.93
N LEU A 462 -17.23 -6.67 5.62
CA LEU A 462 -17.12 -5.60 4.64
C LEU A 462 -16.26 -4.47 5.20
N GLY A 463 -15.34 -3.97 4.37
CA GLY A 463 -14.44 -2.86 4.67
C GLY A 463 -14.45 -1.78 3.60
N ILE A 464 -15.50 -1.70 2.79
CA ILE A 464 -15.68 -0.69 1.73
C ILE A 464 -15.97 0.68 2.36
N ARG A 465 -15.42 1.74 1.76
CA ARG A 465 -15.63 3.12 2.21
C ARG A 465 -16.69 3.78 1.36
N TRP A 466 -17.89 3.90 1.91
CA TRP A 466 -18.98 4.58 1.23
C TRP A 466 -18.96 6.08 1.52
N LYS A 467 -19.36 6.89 0.54
CA LYS A 467 -19.47 8.34 0.68
C LYS A 467 -20.44 8.74 1.81
N LYS A 468 -21.53 8.00 1.98
CA LYS A 468 -22.54 8.23 3.02
C LYS A 468 -21.96 8.12 4.43
N ASP A 469 -21.04 7.17 4.66
CA ASP A 469 -20.46 6.91 5.99
C ASP A 469 -19.53 8.05 6.42
N MET A 470 -18.96 8.79 5.46
CA MET A 470 -18.09 9.94 5.73
C MET A 470 -18.89 11.22 6.04
N GLN A 471 -20.15 11.28 5.64
CA GLN A 471 -21.06 12.39 5.94
C GLN A 471 -21.77 12.21 7.28
N GLU A 472 -21.88 10.97 7.76
CA GLU A 472 -22.51 10.61 9.04
C GLU A 472 -21.55 10.61 10.24
N GLN A 473 -20.24 10.86 10.05
CA GLN A 473 -19.41 11.27 11.18
C GLN A 473 -20.00 12.58 11.70
N PRO A 474 -20.51 12.63 12.95
CA PRO A 474 -21.12 13.84 13.45
C PRO A 474 -20.06 14.92 13.34
N ALA A 475 -20.36 15.98 12.59
CA ALA A 475 -19.75 17.28 12.84
C ALA A 475 -19.79 17.42 14.36
N THR A 476 -18.61 17.40 14.97
CA THR A 476 -18.39 17.36 16.42
C THR A 476 -19.48 18.16 17.08
N ALA A 477 -20.25 17.52 17.96
CA ALA A 477 -21.42 18.09 18.63
C ALA A 477 -21.30 19.60 18.76
N ASN A 478 -22.19 20.35 18.09
CA ASN A 478 -22.38 21.77 18.31
C ASN A 478 -22.60 21.98 19.81
N ARG A 479 -21.51 22.20 20.55
CA ARG A 479 -21.55 22.56 21.96
C ARG A 479 -21.77 24.05 21.98
N ASP A 480 -22.85 24.48 22.63
CA ASP A 480 -22.96 25.87 23.07
C ASP A 480 -21.80 26.14 24.02
N PHE A 481 -20.82 26.89 23.55
CA PHE A 481 -19.80 27.46 24.39
C PHE A 481 -20.45 28.69 25.04
N GLY A 482 -20.55 28.69 26.37
CA GLY A 482 -21.21 29.75 27.14
C GLY A 482 -20.56 31.13 26.96
N ARG A 483 -20.98 32.10 27.77
CA ARG A 483 -20.43 33.45 27.75
C ARG A 483 -19.07 33.47 28.48
N TYR A 484 -18.02 33.97 27.83
CA TYR A 484 -16.67 34.07 28.41
C TYR A 484 -16.22 35.54 28.47
N GLN A 485 -15.38 35.86 29.45
CA GLN A 485 -14.63 37.11 29.46
C GLN A 485 -13.20 36.87 28.98
N VAL A 486 -12.79 37.58 27.94
CA VAL A 486 -11.43 37.50 27.37
C VAL A 486 -10.75 38.86 27.54
N ARG A 487 -9.50 38.87 28.01
CA ARG A 487 -8.71 40.11 28.08
C ARG A 487 -7.77 40.22 26.89
N ILE A 488 -7.92 41.30 26.12
CA ILE A 488 -7.02 41.64 25.01
C ILE A 488 -6.35 42.96 25.37
N ASN A 489 -5.01 42.98 25.39
CA ASN A 489 -4.21 44.15 25.76
C ASN A 489 -4.59 44.80 27.12
N GLY A 490 -5.04 43.98 28.09
CA GLY A 490 -5.39 44.44 29.44
C GLY A 490 -6.84 44.87 29.65
N THR A 491 -7.64 45.00 28.59
CA THR A 491 -9.07 45.33 28.65
C THR A 491 -9.92 44.06 28.57
N ALA A 492 -10.93 43.94 29.43
CA ALA A 492 -11.84 42.78 29.45
C ALA A 492 -13.00 42.97 28.46
N HIS A 493 -13.26 41.95 27.65
CA HIS A 493 -14.31 41.91 26.64
C HIS A 493 -15.23 40.70 26.90
N ASP A 494 -16.53 40.90 26.74
CA ASP A 494 -17.52 39.83 26.85
C ASP A 494 -17.69 39.15 25.48
N VAL A 495 -17.39 37.87 25.41
CA VAL A 495 -17.48 37.06 24.20
C VAL A 495 -18.58 36.01 24.35
N THR A 496 -19.51 35.98 23.39
CA THR A 496 -20.56 34.95 23.29
C THR A 496 -20.36 34.17 22.01
N VAL A 497 -20.41 32.84 22.09
CA VAL A 497 -20.25 31.95 20.94
C VAL A 497 -21.54 31.18 20.72
N GLN A 498 -22.20 31.38 19.58
CA GLN A 498 -23.37 30.61 19.20
C GLN A 498 -23.24 30.15 17.75
N LYS A 499 -23.27 28.82 17.54
CA LYS A 499 -23.29 28.19 16.21
C LYS A 499 -22.24 28.72 15.22
N GLY A 500 -21.00 28.89 15.66
CA GLY A 500 -19.89 29.38 14.84
C GLY A 500 -19.89 30.90 14.60
N ARG A 501 -20.80 31.65 15.22
CA ARG A 501 -20.84 33.12 15.19
C ARG A 501 -20.34 33.68 16.51
N PHE A 502 -19.46 34.67 16.44
CA PHE A 502 -18.86 35.30 17.62
C PHE A 502 -19.43 36.70 17.82
N THR A 503 -19.89 37.00 19.04
CA THR A 503 -20.30 38.35 19.44
C THR A 503 -19.35 38.88 20.49
N VAL A 504 -18.66 39.99 20.22
CA VAL A 504 -17.76 40.67 21.16
C VAL A 504 -18.36 42.03 21.48
N ASP A 505 -18.68 42.27 22.76
CA ASP A 505 -19.29 43.52 23.24
C ASP A 505 -20.52 43.99 22.43
N GLY A 506 -21.30 43.02 21.90
CA GLY A 506 -22.53 43.28 21.13
C GLY A 506 -22.36 43.41 19.61
N VAL A 507 -21.15 43.24 19.08
CA VAL A 507 -20.86 43.27 17.63
C VAL A 507 -20.59 41.85 17.11
N GLU A 508 -21.29 41.45 16.04
CA GLU A 508 -21.14 40.13 15.42
C GLU A 508 -19.98 40.08 14.41
N PHE A 509 -19.21 38.99 14.47
CA PHE A 509 -18.13 38.67 13.54
C PHE A 509 -18.34 37.27 12.95
N ASP A 510 -18.21 37.15 11.62
CA ASP A 510 -18.06 35.88 10.92
C ASP A 510 -16.57 35.52 10.90
N VAL A 511 -16.20 34.40 11.54
CA VAL A 511 -14.81 33.97 11.66
C VAL A 511 -14.69 32.52 11.21
N SER A 512 -13.86 32.27 10.20
CA SER A 512 -13.36 30.94 9.89
C SER A 512 -12.11 30.66 10.72
N VAL A 513 -12.22 29.71 11.65
CA VAL A 513 -11.08 29.25 12.46
C VAL A 513 -10.45 28.06 11.74
N ALA A 514 -9.17 28.16 11.39
CA ALA A 514 -8.37 26.98 11.06
C ALA A 514 -7.88 26.37 12.38
N ASP A 515 -8.02 25.04 12.54
CA ASP A 515 -7.69 24.34 13.77
C ASP A 515 -6.21 24.51 14.14
N GLY A 516 -5.96 25.32 15.18
CA GLY A 516 -4.76 25.18 16.01
C GLY A 516 -4.90 23.97 16.93
N PRO A 517 -3.80 23.39 17.45
CA PRO A 517 -3.85 22.20 18.28
C PRO A 517 -4.81 22.45 19.45
N SER A 518 -5.87 21.67 19.52
CA SER A 518 -6.78 21.73 20.66
C SER A 518 -5.95 21.37 21.88
N ARG A 519 -5.81 22.32 22.82
CA ARG A 519 -5.56 21.94 24.20
C ARG A 519 -6.78 21.12 24.58
N SER A 520 -6.57 19.82 24.70
CA SER A 520 -7.50 18.88 25.30
C SER A 520 -8.11 19.56 26.51
N SER A 521 -9.43 19.71 26.50
CA SER A 521 -10.20 20.03 27.69
C SER A 521 -9.70 19.16 28.82
N ASP A 522 -9.37 19.78 29.95
CA ASP A 522 -9.22 19.09 31.23
C ASP A 522 -10.53 18.35 31.52
N THR A 523 -10.66 17.14 30.97
CA THR A 523 -11.43 16.10 31.62
C THR A 523 -10.62 15.75 32.83
N GLU A 524 -11.01 16.31 33.98
CA GLU A 524 -10.64 15.76 35.27
C GLU A 524 -10.78 14.24 35.19
N PRO A 525 -9.75 13.48 35.60
CA PRO A 525 -9.85 12.03 35.64
C PRO A 525 -11.06 11.69 36.52
N ARG A 526 -11.98 10.87 36.00
CA ARG A 526 -12.96 10.18 36.83
C ARG A 526 -12.18 9.34 37.83
N ARG A 527 -11.90 9.91 39.00
CA ARG A 527 -11.50 9.18 40.19
C ARG A 527 -12.70 8.32 40.57
N SER A 528 -12.67 7.05 40.18
CA SER A 528 -13.28 6.01 40.99
C SER A 528 -12.58 6.06 42.35
N ALA A 529 -13.30 6.52 43.37
CA ALA A 529 -12.88 6.37 44.74
C ALA A 529 -12.94 4.88 45.10
N GLY A 530 -11.78 4.26 45.28
CA GLY A 530 -11.64 2.88 45.74
C GLY A 530 -10.24 2.33 45.45
N ASP A 531 -9.44 2.26 46.52
CA ASP A 531 -8.09 1.69 46.64
C ASP A 531 -6.90 2.40 45.98
N SER A 532 -6.10 3.00 46.86
CA SER A 532 -4.66 3.18 46.71
C SER A 532 -3.98 1.83 46.45
N SER A 533 -3.87 1.41 45.19
CA SER A 533 -3.04 0.28 44.78
C SER A 533 -1.66 0.79 44.36
N SER A 534 -0.64 0.32 45.07
CA SER A 534 0.78 0.64 44.90
C SER A 534 1.41 -0.03 43.65
N GLY A 535 0.74 0.08 42.50
CA GLY A 535 1.16 -0.53 41.24
C GLY A 535 1.65 0.49 40.21
N LEU A 536 2.61 0.09 39.38
CA LEU A 536 3.07 0.81 38.19
C LEU A 536 1.98 0.73 37.11
N ALA A 537 1.48 1.89 36.67
CA ALA A 537 0.60 1.97 35.52
C ALA A 537 1.39 1.77 34.23
N VAL A 538 0.87 0.92 33.35
CA VAL A 538 1.40 0.67 32.00
C VAL A 538 0.46 1.35 31.03
N SER A 539 0.91 2.45 30.42
CA SER A 539 0.12 3.23 29.48
C SER A 539 0.36 2.81 28.04
N ALA A 540 -0.61 3.08 27.17
CA ALA A 540 -0.52 2.92 25.74
C ALA A 540 0.55 3.87 25.18
N PRO A 541 1.61 3.33 24.53
CA PRO A 541 2.68 4.17 24.00
C PRO A 541 2.29 4.88 22.70
N MET A 542 1.15 4.54 22.13
CA MET A 542 0.59 5.10 20.90
C MET A 542 -0.89 4.74 20.80
N PRO A 543 -1.69 5.46 19.99
CA PRO A 543 -3.05 5.05 19.70
C PRO A 543 -3.07 3.75 18.89
N GLY A 544 -4.10 2.92 19.09
CA GLY A 544 -4.25 1.67 18.36
C GLY A 544 -5.42 0.81 18.83
N THR A 545 -5.57 -0.36 18.20
CA THR A 545 -6.60 -1.36 18.55
C THR A 545 -5.99 -2.48 19.36
N VAL A 546 -6.61 -2.90 20.46
CA VAL A 546 -6.16 -4.07 21.22
C VAL A 546 -6.47 -5.35 20.44
N VAL A 547 -5.44 -6.03 19.92
CA VAL A 547 -5.60 -7.26 19.11
C VAL A 547 -5.27 -8.53 19.88
N ARG A 548 -4.55 -8.40 20.99
CA ARG A 548 -4.24 -9.54 21.87
C ARG A 548 -4.04 -9.07 23.31
N VAL A 549 -4.44 -9.90 24.25
CA VAL A 549 -4.18 -9.73 25.69
C VAL A 549 -3.50 -11.00 26.17
N ASP A 550 -2.22 -10.88 26.52
CA ASP A 550 -1.31 -12.01 26.74
C ASP A 550 -1.19 -12.42 28.22
N ALA A 551 -1.63 -11.55 29.14
CA ALA A 551 -1.60 -11.79 30.58
C ALA A 551 -2.99 -11.57 31.20
N LYS A 552 -3.30 -12.31 32.27
CA LYS A 552 -4.56 -12.20 33.02
C LYS A 552 -4.33 -11.53 34.37
N VAL A 553 -5.33 -10.80 34.85
CA VAL A 553 -5.30 -10.22 36.20
C VAL A 553 -5.04 -11.33 37.23
N GLY A 554 -4.03 -11.12 38.07
CA GLY A 554 -3.53 -12.08 39.05
C GLY A 554 -2.23 -12.80 38.63
N ASP A 555 -1.86 -12.77 37.35
CA ASP A 555 -0.66 -13.45 36.87
C ASP A 555 0.63 -12.81 37.42
N SER A 556 1.62 -13.64 37.75
CA SER A 556 2.99 -13.18 37.98
C SER A 556 3.65 -12.90 36.63
N VAL A 557 4.18 -11.69 36.48
CA VAL A 557 4.84 -11.22 35.25
C VAL A 557 6.30 -10.88 35.55
N VAL A 558 7.19 -11.17 34.61
CA VAL A 558 8.59 -10.73 34.69
C VAL A 558 8.78 -9.41 33.94
N LYS A 559 9.89 -8.71 34.23
CA LYS A 559 10.26 -7.51 33.45
C LYS A 559 10.35 -7.87 31.97
N ASP A 560 9.86 -6.98 31.12
CA ASP A 560 9.83 -7.09 29.66
C ASP A 560 8.90 -8.21 29.12
N GLN A 561 8.08 -8.85 29.97
CA GLN A 561 7.05 -9.80 29.52
C GLN A 561 5.91 -9.06 28.79
N PRO A 562 5.47 -9.52 27.60
CA PRO A 562 4.30 -8.97 26.91
C PRO A 562 3.03 -9.07 27.76
N LEU A 563 2.26 -7.98 27.82
CA LEU A 563 0.99 -7.91 28.54
C LEU A 563 -0.19 -7.75 27.58
N VAL A 564 -0.07 -6.80 26.64
CA VAL A 564 -1.10 -6.44 25.66
C VAL A 564 -0.42 -6.21 24.32
N VAL A 565 -1.07 -6.60 23.23
CA VAL A 565 -0.64 -6.29 21.87
C VAL A 565 -1.61 -5.31 21.24
N LEU A 566 -1.09 -4.15 20.87
CA LEU A 566 -1.81 -3.14 20.10
C LEU A 566 -1.52 -3.34 18.61
N GLU A 567 -2.54 -3.35 17.77
CA GLU A 567 -2.37 -3.16 16.33
C GLU A 567 -2.52 -1.67 16.02
N ALA A 568 -1.45 -1.11 15.49
CA ALA A 568 -1.46 0.20 14.87
C ALA A 568 -0.60 0.13 13.62
N MET A 569 -1.07 0.73 12.53
CA MET A 569 -0.36 0.68 11.25
C MET A 569 -0.11 -0.71 10.67
N LYS A 570 -1.01 -1.66 10.94
CA LYS A 570 -0.84 -3.09 10.61
C LYS A 570 0.44 -3.69 11.23
N MET A 571 0.97 -3.03 12.26
CA MET A 571 2.05 -3.52 13.09
C MET A 571 1.47 -3.91 14.43
N GLU A 572 1.89 -5.06 14.92
CA GLU A 572 1.66 -5.45 16.30
C GLU A 572 2.75 -4.82 17.18
N VAL A 573 2.30 -4.09 18.19
CA VAL A 573 3.14 -3.48 19.21
C VAL A 573 2.83 -4.16 20.54
N GLU A 574 3.74 -5.02 20.97
CA GLU A 574 3.72 -5.59 22.31
C GLU A 574 4.03 -4.50 23.33
N VAL A 575 3.08 -4.25 24.23
CA VAL A 575 3.26 -3.45 25.43
C VAL A 575 3.68 -4.39 26.54
N ARG A 576 4.90 -4.18 27.03
CA ARG A 576 5.60 -5.08 27.96
C ARG A 576 5.58 -4.54 29.39
N SER A 577 5.67 -5.45 30.36
CA SER A 577 5.74 -5.10 31.77
C SER A 577 7.04 -4.33 32.09
N PRO A 578 6.98 -3.15 32.73
CA PRO A 578 8.18 -2.37 33.06
C PRO A 578 8.99 -2.98 34.22
N ALA A 579 8.40 -3.91 34.99
CA ALA A 579 9.02 -4.55 36.14
C ALA A 579 8.50 -5.99 36.34
N ALA A 580 9.21 -6.79 37.13
CA ALA A 580 8.66 -8.04 37.65
C ALA A 580 7.64 -7.75 38.75
N GLY A 581 6.53 -8.50 38.78
CA GLY A 581 5.43 -8.20 39.67
C GLY A 581 4.20 -9.08 39.45
N ARG A 582 3.08 -8.66 40.02
CA ARG A 582 1.76 -9.26 39.79
C ARG A 582 0.88 -8.30 38.99
N LEU A 583 0.21 -8.79 37.95
CA LEU A 583 -0.73 -7.99 37.17
C LEU A 583 -1.99 -7.73 38.01
N ALA A 584 -2.17 -6.50 38.49
CA ALA A 584 -3.25 -6.10 39.38
C ALA A 584 -4.53 -5.69 38.64
N GLY A 585 -4.43 -5.27 37.38
CA GLY A 585 -5.59 -4.87 36.59
C GLY A 585 -5.29 -4.75 35.10
N LEU A 586 -6.35 -4.91 34.30
CA LEU A 586 -6.41 -4.58 32.88
C LEU A 586 -7.54 -3.57 32.68
N ALA A 587 -7.26 -2.49 31.96
CA ALA A 587 -8.21 -1.41 31.71
C ALA A 587 -8.73 -1.42 30.25
N VAL A 588 -8.49 -2.51 29.51
CA VAL A 588 -8.82 -2.65 28.10
C VAL A 588 -9.43 -4.00 27.76
N ASP A 589 -10.27 -4.01 26.72
CA ASP A 589 -10.90 -5.20 26.15
C ASP A 589 -10.36 -5.52 24.75
N LEU A 590 -10.42 -6.80 24.36
CA LEU A 590 -10.06 -7.24 23.02
C LEU A 590 -10.94 -6.54 21.96
N GLY A 591 -10.30 -5.90 20.98
CA GLY A 591 -10.94 -5.10 19.94
C GLY A 591 -11.20 -3.63 20.33
N GLY A 592 -10.89 -3.22 21.56
CA GLY A 592 -11.03 -1.83 22.01
C GLY A 592 -10.02 -0.88 21.36
N GLN A 593 -10.42 0.37 21.14
CA GLN A 593 -9.52 1.46 20.73
C GLN A 593 -8.92 2.12 21.97
N VAL A 594 -7.63 2.46 21.88
CA VAL A 594 -6.92 3.22 22.92
C VAL A 594 -6.21 4.42 22.29
N ALA A 595 -6.12 5.52 23.04
CA ALA A 595 -5.32 6.68 22.72
C ALA A 595 -3.93 6.59 23.38
N GLU A 596 -2.97 7.41 22.90
CA GLU A 596 -1.68 7.55 23.56
C GLU A 596 -1.87 8.01 25.01
N GLY A 597 -1.21 7.34 25.95
CA GLY A 597 -1.26 7.64 27.38
C GLY A 597 -2.36 6.91 28.16
N ASP A 598 -3.35 6.31 27.48
CA ASP A 598 -4.41 5.54 28.14
C ASP A 598 -3.83 4.40 28.97
N GLU A 599 -4.34 4.18 30.19
CA GLU A 599 -3.92 3.07 31.03
C GLU A 599 -4.36 1.74 30.40
N LEU A 600 -3.42 0.83 30.16
CA LEU A 600 -3.69 -0.50 29.61
C LEU A 600 -3.74 -1.55 30.72
N ALA A 601 -2.76 -1.47 31.62
CA ALA A 601 -2.53 -2.47 32.65
C ALA A 601 -1.91 -1.83 33.89
N ARG A 602 -2.04 -2.50 35.04
CA ARG A 602 -1.41 -2.10 36.30
C ARG A 602 -0.63 -3.25 36.89
N VAL A 603 0.66 -3.07 37.15
CA VAL A 603 1.56 -4.10 37.69
C VAL A 603 2.01 -3.71 39.10
N GLU A 604 1.72 -4.56 40.09
CA GLU A 604 2.27 -4.45 41.46
C GLU A 604 3.67 -5.06 41.49
N PRO A 605 4.74 -4.26 41.67
CA PRO A 605 6.10 -4.79 41.68
C PRO A 605 6.29 -5.79 42.83
N MET A 606 7.01 -6.87 42.57
CA MET A 606 7.46 -7.78 43.62
C MET A 606 8.70 -7.15 44.27
N GLN A 607 8.69 -6.92 45.59
CA GLN A 607 9.83 -6.36 46.32
C GLN A 607 11.06 -7.26 46.28
#